data_AF-A0A1S4ERY3-F1
#
_entry.id   AF-A0A1S4ERY3-F1
#
_cell.length_a   1.000
_cell.length_b   1.000
_cell.length_c   1.000
_cell.angle_alpha   90.00
_cell.angle_beta   90.00
_cell.angle_gamma   90.00
#
_symmetry.space_group_name_H-M   'P 1'
#
loop_
_entity.id
_entity.type
_entity.pdbx_description
1 polymer ?
#
loop_
_entity_poly.entity_id
_entity_poly.type
_entity_poly.pdbx_seq_one_letter_code
_entity_poly.pdbx_strand_id
1 'polypeptide(L)'
;MLQVFDFRKVLISYYVRSIIYYASNAAKLEDWLSNPAILAALQGTLDRSFVDLDPVFNMNIDEDYDFRSSGITRNSYCSNYLDWIHYCVGRRKSLTIDKAKDSSFVSLCFALSLLGRRTLGAASHNTVSSVEFFLYGLHALFKGDFRITCERDEWVFIDMDLLKKVVAP
;
A
#
# COMPACT_ATOMS: atom_id res chain seq x y z
N MET A 1 10.32 10.64 -24.01
CA MET A 1 10.16 11.03 -22.60
C MET A 1 8.84 10.50 -21.99
N LEU A 2 7.74 10.37 -22.75
CA LEU A 2 6.49 9.74 -22.27
C LEU A 2 6.64 8.29 -21.78
N GLN A 3 7.37 7.44 -22.51
CA GLN A 3 7.55 6.01 -22.19
C GLN A 3 8.08 5.72 -20.76
N VAL A 4 8.85 6.65 -20.18
CA VAL A 4 9.51 6.45 -18.87
C VAL A 4 8.55 6.71 -17.70
N PHE A 5 7.62 7.67 -17.84
CA PHE A 5 6.57 7.90 -16.84
C PHE A 5 5.54 6.78 -16.89
N ASP A 6 5.16 6.35 -18.10
CA ASP A 6 4.23 5.24 -18.28
C ASP A 6 4.76 3.95 -17.63
N PHE A 7 6.05 3.65 -17.77
CA PHE A 7 6.65 2.48 -17.14
C PHE A 7 6.62 2.54 -15.61
N ARG A 8 6.99 3.66 -15.00
CA ARG A 8 7.00 3.82 -13.53
C ARG A 8 5.59 3.76 -12.94
N LYS A 9 4.63 4.40 -13.61
CA LYS A 9 3.21 4.33 -13.24
C LYS A 9 2.72 2.90 -13.24
N VAL A 10 3.06 2.14 -14.28
CA VAL A 10 2.75 0.70 -14.38
C VAL A 10 3.42 -0.09 -13.26
N LEU A 11 4.69 0.17 -12.94
CA LEU A 11 5.41 -0.53 -11.87
C LEU A 11 4.83 -0.23 -10.48
N ILE A 12 4.51 1.03 -10.15
CA ILE A 12 3.83 1.39 -8.90
C ILE A 12 2.46 0.71 -8.81
N SER A 13 1.69 0.72 -9.91
CA SER A 13 0.39 0.05 -9.96
C SER A 13 0.53 -1.46 -9.71
N TYR A 14 1.51 -2.12 -10.32
CA TYR A 14 1.79 -3.54 -10.05
C TYR A 14 2.25 -3.79 -8.62
N TYR A 15 3.04 -2.89 -8.06
CA TYR A 15 3.52 -3.00 -6.69
C TYR A 15 2.37 -2.88 -5.66
N VAL A 16 1.44 -1.92 -5.84
CA VAL A 16 0.23 -1.83 -5.02
C VAL A 16 -0.65 -3.09 -5.20
N ARG A 17 -0.82 -3.56 -6.44
CA ARG A 17 -1.57 -4.79 -6.72
C ARG A 17 -0.92 -6.03 -6.09
N SER A 18 0.41 -6.11 -6.03
CA SER A 18 1.11 -7.19 -5.35
C SER A 18 0.90 -7.14 -3.85
N ILE A 19 1.00 -5.97 -3.22
CA ILE A 19 0.69 -5.79 -1.78
C ILE A 19 -0.72 -6.33 -1.47
N ILE A 20 -1.72 -5.93 -2.25
CA ILE A 20 -3.11 -6.41 -2.10
C ILE A 20 -3.17 -7.94 -2.25
N TYR A 21 -2.51 -8.49 -3.27
CA TYR A 21 -2.50 -9.93 -3.52
C TYR A 21 -1.89 -10.70 -2.35
N TYR A 22 -0.72 -10.31 -1.86
CA TYR A 22 -0.06 -11.00 -0.75
C TYR A 22 -0.80 -10.80 0.58
N ALA A 23 -1.38 -9.62 0.84
CA ALA A 23 -2.24 -9.40 1.99
C ALA A 23 -3.44 -10.35 1.98
N SER A 24 -4.13 -10.46 0.83
CA SER A 24 -5.32 -11.31 0.69
C SER A 24 -5.03 -12.81 0.83
N ASN A 25 -3.79 -13.24 0.52
CA ASN A 25 -3.36 -14.64 0.59
C ASN A 25 -2.56 -14.95 1.87
N ALA A 26 -2.35 -13.97 2.75
CA ALA A 26 -1.61 -14.19 3.97
C ALA A 26 -2.31 -15.22 4.88
N ALA A 27 -1.51 -16.11 5.47
CA ALA A 27 -2.00 -17.08 6.45
C ALA A 27 -2.51 -16.39 7.73
N LYS A 28 -1.84 -15.30 8.14
CA LYS A 28 -2.12 -14.53 9.36
C LYS A 28 -3.17 -13.43 9.17
N LEU A 29 -3.88 -13.42 8.04
CA LEU A 29 -4.82 -12.35 7.73
C LEU A 29 -5.92 -12.20 8.79
N GLU A 30 -6.46 -13.31 9.27
CA GLU A 30 -7.49 -13.32 10.33
C GLU A 30 -6.96 -12.73 11.64
N ASP A 31 -5.73 -13.09 12.00
CA ASP A 31 -5.04 -12.55 13.17
C ASP A 31 -4.87 -11.04 13.05
N TRP A 32 -4.45 -10.55 11.88
CA TRP A 32 -4.28 -9.12 11.64
C TRP A 32 -5.59 -8.34 11.69
N LEU A 33 -6.66 -8.89 11.09
CA LEU A 33 -7.97 -8.26 11.08
C LEU A 33 -8.69 -8.32 12.44
N SER A 34 -8.23 -9.16 13.35
CA SER A 34 -8.77 -9.29 14.71
C SER A 34 -7.89 -8.60 15.77
N ASN A 35 -6.69 -8.13 15.40
CA ASN A 35 -5.75 -7.53 16.33
C ASN A 35 -6.16 -6.08 16.69
N PRO A 36 -6.49 -5.78 17.96
CA PRO A 36 -6.96 -4.45 18.35
C PRO A 36 -5.95 -3.32 18.09
N ALA A 37 -4.65 -3.59 18.21
CA ALA A 37 -3.62 -2.58 17.99
C ALA A 37 -3.48 -2.22 16.50
N ILE A 38 -3.60 -3.22 15.61
CA ILE A 38 -3.65 -2.98 14.16
C ILE A 38 -4.93 -2.21 13.81
N LEU A 39 -6.09 -2.65 14.29
CA LEU A 39 -7.37 -1.98 14.02
C LEU A 39 -7.37 -0.52 14.50
N ALA A 40 -6.82 -0.25 15.69
CA ALA A 40 -6.68 1.10 16.22
C ALA A 40 -5.80 1.98 15.33
N ALA A 41 -4.67 1.46 14.83
CA ALA A 41 -3.80 2.19 13.89
C ALA A 41 -4.49 2.47 12.55
N LEU A 42 -5.34 1.55 12.07
CA LEU A 42 -6.08 1.70 10.82
C LEU A 42 -7.29 2.64 10.93
N GLN A 43 -7.77 2.94 12.14
CA GLN A 43 -9.01 3.70 12.36
C GLN A 43 -9.02 5.06 11.64
N GLY A 44 -7.88 5.77 11.64
CA GLY A 44 -7.76 7.07 10.98
C GLY A 44 -8.01 7.01 9.46
N THR A 45 -7.74 5.86 8.83
CA THR A 45 -7.96 5.67 7.39
C THR A 45 -9.43 5.56 7.01
N LEU A 46 -10.32 5.32 7.99
CA LEU A 46 -11.77 5.25 7.79
C LEU A 46 -12.42 6.64 7.70
N ASP A 47 -11.74 7.68 8.17
CA ASP A 47 -12.24 9.04 8.09
C ASP A 47 -12.40 9.47 6.62
N ARG A 48 -13.56 10.03 6.29
CA ARG A 48 -13.85 10.56 4.95
C ARG A 48 -12.98 11.76 4.61
N SER A 49 -12.51 12.50 5.61
CA SER A 49 -11.52 13.58 5.44
C SER A 49 -10.07 13.10 5.42
N PHE A 50 -9.80 11.81 5.54
CA PHE A 50 -8.43 11.31 5.48
C PHE A 50 -7.81 11.58 4.10
N VAL A 51 -6.71 12.34 4.11
CA VAL A 51 -5.83 12.56 2.97
C VAL A 51 -4.41 12.32 3.43
N ASP A 52 -3.68 11.47 2.73
CA ASP A 52 -2.25 11.32 2.95
C ASP A 52 -1.47 12.27 2.03
N LEU A 53 -0.77 13.22 2.66
CA LEU A 53 -0.04 14.31 2.01
C LEU A 53 1.48 14.07 1.97
N ASP A 54 1.93 12.84 2.19
CA ASP A 54 3.35 12.51 2.12
C ASP A 54 3.93 12.89 0.73
N PRO A 55 5.08 13.59 0.67
CA PRO A 55 5.65 14.10 -0.58
C PRO A 55 6.09 12.99 -1.55
N VAL A 56 6.16 11.72 -1.11
CA VAL A 56 6.42 10.60 -2.01
C VAL A 56 5.31 10.43 -3.07
N PHE A 57 4.07 10.78 -2.72
CA PHE A 57 2.92 10.61 -3.60
C PHE A 57 2.90 11.70 -4.67
N ASN A 58 2.76 11.29 -5.93
CA ASN A 58 2.74 12.23 -7.05
C ASN A 58 1.89 11.75 -8.23
N MET A 59 1.17 12.70 -8.84
CA MET A 59 0.25 12.45 -9.95
C MET A 59 0.88 11.79 -11.20
N ASN A 60 2.21 11.84 -11.33
CA ASN A 60 2.91 11.32 -12.50
C ASN A 60 3.13 9.81 -12.43
N ILE A 61 3.08 9.20 -11.23
CA ILE A 61 3.33 7.77 -11.05
C ILE A 61 2.24 7.07 -10.23
N ASP A 62 1.51 7.79 -9.38
CA ASP A 62 0.43 7.23 -8.56
C ASP A 62 -0.90 7.35 -9.29
N GLU A 63 -1.49 6.22 -9.66
CA GLU A 63 -2.77 6.21 -10.39
C GLU A 63 -3.94 6.67 -9.53
N ASP A 64 -3.83 6.52 -8.21
CA ASP A 64 -4.80 6.89 -7.19
C ASP A 64 -4.52 8.27 -6.56
N TYR A 65 -3.66 9.09 -7.18
CA TYR A 65 -3.45 10.46 -6.72
C TYR A 65 -4.70 11.31 -6.92
N ASP A 66 -5.24 11.87 -5.84
CA ASP A 66 -6.39 12.77 -5.88
C ASP A 66 -5.91 14.22 -6.05
N PHE A 67 -6.09 14.75 -7.26
CA PHE A 67 -5.71 16.12 -7.61
C PHE A 67 -6.43 17.18 -6.76
N ARG A 68 -7.67 16.93 -6.32
CA ARG A 68 -8.43 17.90 -5.53
C ARG A 68 -7.91 18.01 -4.11
N SER A 69 -7.44 16.88 -3.59
CA SER A 69 -6.94 16.76 -2.21
C SER A 69 -5.41 16.89 -2.13
N SER A 70 -4.72 16.93 -3.26
CA SER A 70 -3.25 16.96 -3.37
C SER A 70 -2.56 15.81 -2.63
N GLY A 71 -3.14 14.62 -2.66
CA GLY A 71 -2.63 13.46 -1.94
C GLY A 71 -3.38 12.17 -2.26
N ILE A 72 -3.16 11.13 -1.46
CA ILE A 72 -3.90 9.88 -1.60
C ILE A 72 -5.10 9.89 -0.66
N THR A 73 -6.29 9.67 -1.21
CA THR A 73 -7.51 9.49 -0.42
C THR A 73 -7.99 8.05 -0.50
N ARG A 74 -8.77 7.63 0.49
CA ARG A 74 -9.42 6.32 0.41
C ARG A 74 -10.36 6.21 -0.79
N ASN A 75 -11.00 7.32 -1.17
CA ASN A 75 -11.92 7.35 -2.30
C ASN A 75 -11.19 7.09 -3.62
N SER A 76 -10.06 7.75 -3.87
CA SER A 76 -9.26 7.51 -5.07
C SER A 76 -8.66 6.10 -5.05
N TYR A 77 -8.11 5.65 -3.92
CA TYR A 77 -7.58 4.30 -3.76
C TYR A 77 -8.63 3.23 -4.10
N CYS A 78 -9.83 3.33 -3.53
CA CYS A 78 -10.89 2.36 -3.80
C CYS A 78 -11.38 2.42 -5.25
N SER A 79 -11.40 3.61 -5.87
CA SER A 79 -11.80 3.73 -7.29
C SER A 79 -10.85 2.99 -8.23
N ASN A 80 -9.59 2.80 -7.81
CA ASN A 80 -8.56 2.16 -8.63
C ASN A 80 -8.32 0.68 -8.28
N TYR A 81 -8.50 0.31 -7.01
CA TYR A 81 -8.06 -0.99 -6.51
C TYR A 81 -9.15 -1.86 -5.87
N LEU A 82 -10.36 -1.35 -5.64
CA LEU A 82 -11.42 -2.13 -4.97
C LEU A 82 -11.84 -3.38 -5.76
N ASP A 83 -11.93 -3.29 -7.09
CA ASP A 83 -12.23 -4.45 -7.94
C ASP A 83 -11.13 -5.52 -7.84
N TRP A 84 -9.87 -5.11 -7.74
CA TRP A 84 -8.76 -6.03 -7.54
C TRP A 84 -8.80 -6.69 -6.15
N ILE A 85 -9.11 -5.92 -5.11
CA ILE A 85 -9.34 -6.44 -3.75
C ILE A 85 -10.46 -7.48 -3.77
N HIS A 86 -11.61 -7.17 -4.40
CA HIS A 86 -12.72 -8.09 -4.55
C HIS A 86 -12.34 -9.38 -5.27
N TYR A 87 -11.57 -9.26 -6.36
CA TYR A 87 -11.08 -10.42 -7.11
C TYR A 87 -10.15 -11.29 -6.25
N CYS A 88 -9.17 -10.69 -5.58
CA CYS A 88 -8.24 -11.38 -4.71
C CYS A 88 -8.95 -12.15 -3.58
N VAL A 89 -9.88 -11.49 -2.88
CA VAL A 89 -10.70 -12.11 -1.83
C VAL A 89 -11.56 -13.24 -2.40
N GLY A 90 -12.17 -13.03 -3.57
CA GLY A 90 -13.01 -14.04 -4.22
C GLY A 90 -12.27 -15.33 -4.60
N ARG A 91 -10.94 -15.30 -4.69
CA ARG A 91 -10.11 -16.49 -4.92
C ARG A 91 -9.65 -17.19 -3.64
N ARG A 92 -9.83 -16.57 -2.48
CA ARG A 92 -9.50 -17.17 -1.19
C ARG A 92 -10.56 -18.21 -0.82
N LYS A 93 -10.13 -19.45 -0.55
CA LYS A 93 -11.04 -20.58 -0.30
C LYS A 93 -11.55 -20.68 1.14
N SER A 94 -10.82 -20.16 2.13
CA SER A 94 -11.04 -20.53 3.54
C SER A 94 -11.78 -19.51 4.40
N LEU A 95 -12.03 -18.29 3.90
CA LEU A 95 -12.51 -17.19 4.75
C LEU A 95 -13.43 -16.23 4.01
N THR A 96 -14.57 -15.92 4.64
CA THR A 96 -15.46 -14.83 4.23
C THR A 96 -14.92 -13.52 4.77
N ILE A 97 -14.19 -12.76 3.94
CA ILE A 97 -13.67 -11.44 4.30
C ILE A 97 -14.67 -10.38 3.89
N ASP A 98 -14.99 -9.46 4.79
CA ASP A 98 -15.76 -8.27 4.43
C ASP A 98 -14.96 -7.43 3.43
N LYS A 99 -15.56 -7.23 2.27
CA LYS A 99 -14.97 -6.51 1.15
C LYS A 99 -15.59 -5.13 0.96
N ALA A 100 -16.52 -4.71 1.82
CA ALA A 100 -17.13 -3.38 1.73
C ALA A 100 -16.05 -2.30 1.67
N LYS A 101 -16.34 -1.19 0.99
CA LYS A 101 -15.39 -0.08 0.85
C LYS A 101 -14.90 0.41 2.22
N ASP A 102 -15.73 0.28 3.26
CA ASP A 102 -15.46 0.62 4.64
C ASP A 102 -14.86 -0.49 5.53
N SER A 103 -14.60 -1.67 4.99
CA SER A 103 -14.12 -2.81 5.77
C SER A 103 -12.68 -2.65 6.29
N SER A 104 -12.38 -3.35 7.38
CA SER A 104 -11.02 -3.42 7.96
C SER A 104 -10.00 -3.98 6.98
N PHE A 105 -10.40 -4.90 6.09
CA PHE A 105 -9.49 -5.45 5.08
C PHE A 105 -9.11 -4.41 4.02
N VAL A 106 -10.07 -3.62 3.54
CA VAL A 106 -9.78 -2.51 2.62
C VAL A 106 -8.87 -1.49 3.30
N SER A 107 -9.10 -1.17 4.57
CA SER A 107 -8.23 -0.28 5.35
C SER A 107 -6.82 -0.84 5.54
N LEU A 108 -6.68 -2.15 5.79
CA LEU A 108 -5.37 -2.82 5.88
C LEU A 108 -4.61 -2.72 4.55
N CYS A 109 -5.24 -3.08 3.44
CA CYS A 109 -4.61 -2.97 2.12
C CYS A 109 -4.24 -1.52 1.78
N PHE A 110 -5.10 -0.57 2.13
CA PHE A 110 -4.85 0.84 1.91
C PHE A 110 -3.64 1.32 2.70
N ALA A 111 -3.58 1.07 4.02
CA ALA A 111 -2.46 1.45 4.85
C ALA A 111 -1.14 0.79 4.42
N LEU A 112 -1.15 -0.50 4.08
CA LEU A 112 0.02 -1.20 3.56
C LEU A 112 0.51 -0.62 2.21
N SER A 113 -0.40 -0.16 1.36
CA SER A 113 -0.06 0.46 0.08
C SER A 113 0.54 1.86 0.24
N LEU A 114 0.11 2.63 1.25
CA LEU A 114 0.73 3.90 1.62
C LEU A 114 2.14 3.68 2.18
N LEU A 115 2.26 2.78 3.16
CA LEU A 115 3.52 2.33 3.75
C LEU A 115 4.51 1.83 2.68
N GLY A 116 4.06 0.94 1.80
CA GLY A 116 4.92 0.34 0.77
C GLY A 116 5.53 1.41 -0.15
N ARG A 117 4.71 2.38 -0.55
CA ARG A 117 5.19 3.50 -1.38
C ARG A 117 6.16 4.41 -0.63
N ARG A 118 5.93 4.72 0.65
CA ARG A 118 6.88 5.47 1.49
C ARG A 118 8.21 4.76 1.67
N THR A 119 8.17 3.47 1.99
CA THR A 119 9.38 2.65 2.18
C THR A 119 10.18 2.51 0.88
N LEU A 120 9.50 2.32 -0.25
CA LEU A 120 10.11 2.39 -1.57
C LEU A 120 10.74 3.76 -1.85
N GLY A 121 10.02 4.85 -1.54
CA GLY A 121 10.53 6.21 -1.65
C GLY A 121 11.82 6.44 -0.86
N ALA A 122 11.84 6.02 0.40
CA ALA A 122 13.01 6.12 1.27
C ALA A 122 14.20 5.29 0.75
N ALA A 123 13.95 4.09 0.23
CA ALA A 123 14.96 3.24 -0.38
C ALA A 123 15.50 3.82 -1.71
N SER A 124 14.67 4.55 -2.45
CA SER A 124 15.01 5.28 -3.68
C SER A 124 15.56 6.69 -3.44
N HIS A 125 15.97 7.05 -2.22
CA HIS A 125 16.45 8.39 -1.88
C HIS A 125 15.47 9.52 -2.25
N ASN A 126 14.16 9.26 -2.17
CA ASN A 126 13.07 10.15 -2.59
C ASN A 126 13.11 10.54 -4.08
N THR A 127 13.85 9.80 -4.90
CA THR A 127 13.98 10.02 -6.35
C THR A 127 13.25 8.94 -7.15
N VAL A 128 12.03 8.59 -6.71
CA VAL A 128 11.14 7.61 -7.39
C VAL A 128 10.83 8.05 -8.83
N SER A 129 11.06 9.32 -9.17
CA SER A 129 10.97 9.85 -10.53
C SER A 129 12.06 9.32 -11.50
N SER A 130 13.16 8.77 -10.99
CA SER A 130 14.21 8.16 -11.79
C SER A 130 14.01 6.65 -11.84
N VAL A 131 14.01 6.05 -13.04
CA VAL A 131 13.88 4.59 -13.20
C VAL A 131 15.03 3.84 -12.53
N GLU A 132 16.25 4.38 -12.59
CA GLU A 132 17.41 3.74 -11.97
C GLU A 132 17.28 3.69 -10.45
N PHE A 133 16.95 4.81 -9.82
CA PHE A 133 16.74 4.86 -8.36
C PHE A 133 15.49 4.12 -7.92
N PHE A 134 14.45 4.06 -8.76
CA PHE A 134 13.28 3.21 -8.52
C PHE A 134 13.69 1.74 -8.42
N LEU A 135 14.41 1.22 -9.43
CA LEU A 135 14.83 -0.18 -9.47
C LEU A 135 15.80 -0.50 -8.33
N TYR A 136 16.70 0.43 -8.00
CA TYR A 136 17.56 0.33 -6.82
C TYR A 136 16.75 0.22 -5.53
N GLY A 137 15.77 1.11 -5.33
CA GLY A 137 14.92 1.11 -4.14
C GLY A 137 14.10 -0.17 -4.02
N LEU A 138 13.53 -0.66 -5.13
CA LEU A 138 12.80 -1.92 -5.16
C LEU A 138 13.69 -3.11 -4.76
N HIS A 139 14.92 -3.15 -5.29
CA HIS A 139 15.91 -4.17 -4.94
C HIS A 139 16.33 -4.10 -3.47
N ALA A 140 16.57 -2.89 -2.94
CA ALA A 140 16.90 -2.70 -1.54
C ALA A 140 15.75 -3.13 -0.61
N LEU A 141 14.52 -2.78 -0.97
CA LEU A 141 13.32 -3.17 -0.24
C LEU A 141 13.15 -4.70 -0.19
N PHE A 142 13.34 -5.38 -1.32
CA PHE A 142 13.27 -6.85 -1.40
C PHE A 142 14.43 -7.56 -0.69
N LYS A 143 15.54 -6.87 -0.44
CA LYS A 143 16.59 -7.34 0.47
C LYS A 143 16.26 -7.12 1.96
N GLY A 144 15.14 -6.47 2.25
CA GLY A 144 14.70 -6.17 3.60
C GLY A 144 15.25 -4.86 4.19
N ASP A 145 15.78 -3.95 3.36
CA ASP A 145 16.12 -2.58 3.80
C ASP A 145 14.83 -1.75 3.93
N PHE A 146 14.08 -2.01 5.01
CA PHE A 146 12.89 -1.25 5.35
C PHE A 146 13.26 -0.01 6.17
N ARG A 147 12.95 1.16 5.63
CA ARG A 147 13.12 2.44 6.34
C ARG A 147 11.75 3.02 6.66
N ILE A 148 11.26 2.70 7.86
CA ILE A 148 10.00 3.26 8.37
C ILE A 148 10.30 4.64 8.94
N THR A 149 9.90 5.68 8.21
CA THR A 149 10.17 7.09 8.58
C THR A 149 8.92 7.84 9.05
N CYS A 150 7.73 7.28 8.83
CA CYS A 150 6.46 7.87 9.26
C CYS A 150 5.98 7.18 10.53
N GLU A 151 5.76 7.94 11.61
CA GLU A 151 5.24 7.41 12.88
C GLU A 151 3.89 6.69 12.71
N ARG A 152 3.05 7.16 11.76
CA ARG A 152 1.76 6.52 11.43
C ARG A 152 1.90 5.11 10.86
N ASP A 153 3.09 4.71 10.46
CA ASP A 153 3.37 3.38 9.94
C ASP A 153 3.91 2.44 11.01
N GLU A 154 4.32 2.87 12.20
CA GLU A 154 5.00 2.00 13.19
C GLU A 154 4.21 0.75 13.61
N TRP A 155 2.88 0.74 13.40
CA TRP A 155 2.03 -0.41 13.65
C TRP A 155 2.47 -1.68 12.89
N VAL A 156 3.25 -1.58 11.81
CA VAL A 156 3.79 -2.78 11.13
C VAL A 156 4.64 -3.63 12.07
N PHE A 157 5.28 -3.02 13.07
CA PHE A 157 6.18 -3.72 14.00
C PHE A 157 5.44 -4.69 14.92
N ILE A 158 4.10 -4.63 14.97
CA ILE A 158 3.25 -5.64 15.64
C ILE A 158 3.49 -7.01 15.01
N ASP A 159 3.72 -7.07 13.68
CA ASP A 159 4.04 -8.31 12.98
C ASP A 159 4.87 -8.06 11.72
N MET A 160 6.16 -8.41 11.80
CA MET A 160 7.10 -8.22 10.70
C MET A 160 6.74 -8.98 9.42
N ASP A 161 5.82 -9.94 9.46
CA ASP A 161 5.29 -10.58 8.25
C ASP A 161 4.54 -9.58 7.34
N LEU A 162 3.97 -8.51 7.90
CA LEU A 162 3.37 -7.41 7.12
C LEU A 162 4.41 -6.77 6.19
N LEU A 163 5.66 -6.60 6.66
CA LEU A 163 6.73 -6.11 5.80
C LEU A 163 7.28 -7.21 4.89
N LYS A 164 7.72 -8.32 5.48
CA LYS A 164 8.54 -9.34 4.82
C LYS A 164 7.78 -10.26 3.88
N LYS A 165 6.46 -10.35 4.01
CA LYS A 165 5.63 -11.25 3.18
C LYS A 165 4.57 -10.52 2.37
N VAL A 166 4.37 -9.23 2.62
CA VAL A 166 3.32 -8.44 1.95
C VAL A 166 3.88 -7.21 1.26
N VAL A 167 4.63 -6.36 1.96
CA VAL A 167 5.24 -5.15 1.38
C VAL A 167 6.45 -5.46 0.51
N ALA A 168 7.24 -6.47 0.87
CA ALA A 168 8.41 -6.95 0.13
C ALA A 168 8.44 -8.49 0.12
N PRO A 169 7.50 -9.12 -0.63
CA PRO A 169 7.33 -10.56 -0.69
C PRO A 169 8.40 -11.29 -1.50
#